data_AF-A0A328E832-F1
#
_entry.id   AF-A0A328E832-F1
#
_cell.length_a   1.000
_cell.length_b   1.000
_cell.length_c   1.000
_cell.angle_alpha   90.00
_cell.angle_beta   90.00
_cell.angle_gamma   90.00
#
_symmetry.space_group_name_H-M   'P 1'
#
loop_
_entity.id
_entity.type
_entity.pdbx_description
1 polymer ?
#
loop_
_entity_poly.entity_id
_entity_poly.type
_entity_poly.pdbx_seq_one_letter_code
_entity_poly.pdbx_strand_id
1 'polypeptide(L)'
;MDDKAEPTEFEKSVAQALFDLDTQFKSNLKDLYINSVIQIDVFGNLKAVVISVPYRLRKAFRKIHVWLVRELEKKFSRKDVILIATRRIGRSQKKGSAVQQPRSRMLTAVHEALLEDVVLAEIVGKHVKYQVDGSKIMKVLFDPKQKNDTEYKLETFSAVYSKLLGKDVVFDYPIRSKA
;
A
#
# COMPACT_ATOMS: atom_id res chain seq x y z
N MET A 1 10.98 -18.23 4.04
CA MET A 1 10.59 -19.29 4.97
C MET A 1 10.88 -18.74 6.34
N ASP A 2 9.96 -17.89 6.80
CA ASP A 2 9.93 -17.36 8.17
C ASP A 2 8.47 -17.53 8.62
N ASP A 3 8.02 -18.80 8.67
CA ASP A 3 6.63 -19.18 8.94
C ASP A 3 6.44 -19.65 10.39
N LYS A 4 7.04 -18.96 11.37
CA LYS A 4 6.90 -19.28 12.81
C LYS A 4 6.95 -18.06 13.74
N ALA A 5 6.42 -16.91 13.30
CA ALA A 5 6.01 -15.90 14.26
C ALA A 5 4.59 -16.22 14.71
N GLU A 6 4.34 -16.27 16.02
CA GLU A 6 2.98 -16.41 16.52
C GLU A 6 2.16 -15.20 16.05
N PRO A 7 0.97 -15.42 15.45
CA PRO A 7 0.20 -14.32 14.90
C PRO A 7 -0.24 -13.40 16.04
N THR A 8 -0.01 -12.10 15.83
CA THR A 8 -0.40 -11.05 16.76
C THR A 8 -1.92 -11.10 16.95
N GLU A 9 -2.44 -10.68 18.12
CA GLU A 9 -3.89 -10.64 18.37
C GLU A 9 -4.65 -9.90 17.26
N PHE A 10 -4.04 -8.84 16.73
CA PHE A 10 -4.59 -8.07 15.62
C PHE A 10 -4.63 -8.85 14.30
N GLU A 11 -3.59 -9.64 14.01
CA GLU A 11 -3.53 -10.49 12.82
C GLU A 11 -4.58 -11.60 12.89
N LYS A 12 -4.81 -12.18 14.08
CA LYS A 12 -5.89 -13.15 14.32
C LYS A 12 -7.27 -12.53 14.05
N SER A 13 -7.50 -11.29 14.48
CA SER A 13 -8.77 -10.58 14.21
C SER A 13 -9.01 -10.36 12.71
N VAL A 14 -7.98 -9.96 11.96
CA VAL A 14 -8.09 -9.77 10.50
C VAL A 14 -8.25 -11.11 9.77
N ALA A 15 -7.54 -12.15 10.21
CA ALA A 15 -7.69 -13.50 9.66
C ALA A 15 -9.10 -14.04 9.87
N GLN A 16 -9.69 -13.83 11.05
CA GLN A 16 -11.09 -14.20 11.32
C GLN A 16 -12.05 -13.45 10.40
N ALA A 17 -11.87 -12.13 10.24
CA ALA A 17 -12.72 -11.33 9.36
C ALA A 17 -12.67 -11.82 7.91
N LEU A 18 -11.50 -12.27 7.43
CA LEU A 18 -11.35 -12.81 6.08
C LEU A 18 -11.98 -14.19 5.93
N PHE A 19 -11.87 -15.03 6.96
CA PHE A 19 -12.54 -16.33 6.98
C PHE A 19 -14.06 -16.19 6.91
N ASP A 20 -14.63 -15.25 7.68
CA ASP A 20 -16.06 -14.95 7.63
C ASP A 20 -16.48 -14.47 6.23
N LEU A 21 -15.64 -13.73 5.52
CA LEU A 21 -15.91 -13.27 4.15
C LEU A 21 -15.83 -14.39 3.11
N ASP A 22 -14.94 -15.37 3.28
CA ASP A 22 -14.83 -16.54 2.40
C ASP A 22 -16.10 -17.40 2.43
N THR A 23 -16.80 -17.45 3.57
CA THR A 23 -18.08 -18.17 3.66
C THR A 23 -19.16 -17.60 2.72
N GLN A 24 -19.11 -16.29 2.45
CA GLN A 24 -20.07 -15.59 1.60
C GLN A 24 -19.68 -15.63 0.11
N PHE A 25 -18.39 -15.65 -0.22
CA PHE A 25 -17.87 -15.58 -1.59
C PHE A 25 -16.76 -16.62 -1.85
N LYS A 26 -17.16 -17.87 -2.07
CA LYS A 26 -16.28 -19.05 -2.11
C LYS A 26 -15.34 -19.20 -3.32
N SER A 27 -15.47 -18.40 -4.39
CA SER A 27 -14.75 -18.69 -5.65
C SER A 27 -13.39 -17.98 -5.78
N ASN A 28 -13.21 -16.85 -5.12
CA ASN A 28 -12.07 -15.96 -5.38
C ASN A 28 -11.09 -15.80 -4.20
N LEU A 29 -11.47 -16.25 -3.00
CA LEU A 29 -10.71 -16.04 -1.76
C LEU A 29 -9.92 -17.27 -1.29
N LYS A 30 -10.24 -18.48 -1.78
CA LYS A 30 -9.69 -19.75 -1.27
C LYS A 30 -8.17 -19.92 -1.38
N ASP A 31 -7.53 -19.23 -2.33
CA ASP A 31 -6.07 -19.29 -2.53
C ASP A 31 -5.35 -18.04 -2.01
N LEU A 32 -6.08 -17.12 -1.38
CA LEU A 32 -5.53 -15.86 -0.91
C LEU A 32 -5.07 -15.98 0.53
N TYR A 33 -3.80 -15.70 0.77
CA TYR A 33 -3.23 -15.57 2.10
C TYR A 33 -2.48 -14.25 2.25
N ILE A 34 -2.28 -13.86 3.50
CA ILE A 34 -1.62 -12.62 3.90
C ILE A 34 -0.36 -13.00 4.67
N ASN A 35 0.68 -12.18 4.53
CA ASN A 35 1.94 -12.37 5.26
C ASN A 35 1.88 -11.75 6.65
N SER A 36 1.44 -10.50 6.74
CA SER A 36 1.37 -9.77 8.01
C SER A 36 0.39 -8.62 7.94
N VAL A 37 -0.02 -8.12 9.11
CA VAL A 37 -0.86 -6.93 9.22
C VAL A 37 -0.21 -5.93 10.17
N ILE A 38 -0.11 -4.69 9.73
CA ILE A 38 0.46 -3.59 10.51
C ILE A 38 -0.62 -2.56 10.76
N GLN A 39 -0.77 -2.13 12.01
CA GLN A 39 -1.61 -1.00 12.37
C GLN A 39 -0.76 0.27 12.45
N ILE A 40 -1.20 1.33 11.78
CA ILE A 40 -0.52 2.63 11.75
C ILE A 40 -1.51 3.69 12.24
N ASP A 41 -1.09 4.53 13.18
CA ASP A 41 -1.89 5.67 13.58
C ASP A 41 -1.72 6.81 12.56
N VAL A 42 -2.84 7.35 12.08
CA VAL A 42 -2.91 8.45 11.11
C VAL A 42 -3.32 9.72 11.84
N PHE A 43 -3.10 10.87 11.20
CA PHE A 43 -3.59 12.15 11.68
C PHE A 43 -5.12 12.14 11.84
N GLY A 44 -5.64 12.84 12.87
CA GLY A 44 -7.09 12.95 13.10
C GLY A 44 -7.76 11.75 13.82
N ASN A 45 -7.04 11.02 14.67
CA ASN A 45 -7.53 9.85 15.43
C ASN A 45 -7.99 8.65 14.58
N LEU A 46 -7.75 8.68 13.27
CA LEU A 46 -7.97 7.56 12.37
C LEU A 46 -6.79 6.59 12.45
N LYS A 47 -7.06 5.29 12.29
CA LYS A 47 -6.02 4.26 12.26
C LYS A 47 -6.05 3.54 10.92
N ALA A 48 -4.90 3.37 10.28
CA ALA A 48 -4.77 2.59 9.06
C ALA A 48 -4.43 1.13 9.39
N VAL A 49 -5.02 0.20 8.66
CA VAL A 49 -4.72 -1.22 8.67
C VAL A 49 -4.03 -1.56 7.36
N VAL A 50 -2.73 -1.85 7.43
CA VAL A 50 -1.92 -2.21 6.28
C VAL A 50 -1.79 -3.73 6.22
N ILE A 51 -2.37 -4.31 5.18
CA ILE A 51 -2.36 -5.75 4.95
C ILE A 51 -1.28 -6.06 3.92
N SER A 52 -0.29 -6.86 4.35
CA SER A 52 0.84 -7.26 3.54
C SER A 52 0.56 -8.56 2.79
N VAL A 53 0.43 -8.46 1.48
CA VAL A 53 0.08 -9.56 0.58
C VAL A 53 1.33 -10.11 -0.12
N PRO A 54 1.45 -11.43 -0.34
CA PRO A 54 2.50 -12.00 -1.17
C PRO A 54 2.51 -11.42 -2.60
N TYR A 55 3.69 -11.03 -3.11
CA TYR A 55 3.83 -10.46 -4.47
C TYR A 55 3.24 -11.34 -5.58
N ARG A 56 3.27 -12.67 -5.42
CA ARG A 56 2.70 -13.63 -6.38
C ARG A 56 1.18 -13.45 -6.54
N LEU A 57 0.48 -13.09 -5.46
CA LEU A 57 -0.97 -12.96 -5.40
C LEU A 57 -1.46 -11.53 -5.73
N ARG A 58 -0.56 -10.56 -5.96
CA ARG A 58 -0.89 -9.15 -6.26
C ARG A 58 -1.98 -9.01 -7.33
N LYS A 59 -1.91 -9.80 -8.40
CA LYS A 59 -2.88 -9.74 -9.51
C LYS A 59 -4.29 -10.18 -9.08
N ALA A 60 -4.39 -11.20 -8.24
CA ALA A 60 -5.67 -11.69 -7.72
C ALA A 60 -6.29 -10.67 -6.77
N PHE A 61 -5.49 -10.14 -5.83
CA PHE A 61 -5.94 -9.09 -4.92
C PHE A 61 -6.37 -7.81 -5.65
N ARG A 62 -5.70 -7.42 -6.74
CA ARG A 62 -6.13 -6.27 -7.56
C ARG A 62 -7.52 -6.43 -8.18
N LYS A 63 -7.91 -7.65 -8.58
CA LYS A 63 -9.26 -7.90 -9.13
C LYS A 63 -10.36 -7.72 -8.08
N ILE A 64 -10.06 -8.08 -6.84
CA ILE A 64 -11.04 -8.14 -5.74
C ILE A 64 -10.92 -6.88 -4.84
N HIS A 65 -9.93 -6.03 -5.07
CA HIS A 65 -9.51 -4.94 -4.18
C HIS A 65 -10.67 -4.06 -3.71
N VAL A 66 -11.46 -3.53 -4.64
CA VAL A 66 -12.56 -2.59 -4.32
C VAL A 66 -13.59 -3.24 -3.39
N TRP A 67 -13.94 -4.50 -3.65
CA TRP A 67 -14.88 -5.24 -2.83
C TRP A 67 -14.28 -5.60 -1.46
N LEU A 68 -13.03 -6.10 -1.44
CA LEU A 68 -12.36 -6.53 -0.23
C LEU A 68 -12.14 -5.38 0.75
N VAL A 69 -11.67 -4.22 0.25
CA VAL A 69 -11.48 -3.02 1.08
C VAL A 69 -12.82 -2.56 1.64
N ARG A 70 -13.88 -2.53 0.84
CA ARG A 70 -15.22 -2.12 1.32
C ARG A 70 -15.75 -3.03 2.42
N GLU A 71 -15.61 -4.34 2.28
CA GLU A 71 -16.06 -5.29 3.30
C GLU A 71 -15.22 -5.23 4.58
N LEU A 72 -13.90 -5.09 4.45
CA LEU A 72 -13.02 -4.94 5.61
C LEU A 72 -13.25 -3.60 6.32
N GLU A 73 -13.52 -2.51 5.60
CA GLU A 73 -13.83 -1.21 6.21
C GLU A 73 -15.16 -1.19 6.95
N LYS A 74 -16.16 -1.98 6.50
CA LYS A 74 -17.40 -2.19 7.27
C LYS A 74 -17.12 -2.88 8.61
N LYS A 75 -16.24 -3.88 8.63
CA LYS A 75 -15.87 -4.63 9.85
C LYS A 75 -14.99 -3.81 10.78
N PHE A 76 -14.02 -3.10 10.21
CA PHE A 76 -13.09 -2.24 10.92
C PHE A 76 -13.52 -0.77 10.79
N SER A 77 -14.68 -0.46 11.39
CA SER A 77 -15.21 0.91 11.41
C SER A 77 -14.18 1.90 11.96
N ARG A 78 -14.06 3.06 11.30
CA ARG A 78 -13.06 4.12 11.57
C ARG A 78 -11.60 3.70 11.34
N LYS A 79 -11.37 2.62 10.58
CA LYS A 79 -10.03 2.26 10.13
C LYS A 79 -10.00 2.14 8.61
N ASP A 80 -9.03 2.80 8.01
CA ASP A 80 -8.79 2.68 6.57
C ASP A 80 -7.98 1.43 6.29
N VAL A 81 -8.37 0.65 5.29
CA VAL A 81 -7.69 -0.59 4.94
C VAL A 81 -6.89 -0.40 3.66
N ILE A 82 -5.59 -0.71 3.70
CA ILE A 82 -4.67 -0.59 2.56
C ILE A 82 -3.99 -1.93 2.32
N LEU A 83 -3.99 -2.38 1.07
CA LEU A 83 -3.34 -3.62 0.64
C LEU A 83 -1.99 -3.31 -0.01
N ILE A 84 -0.93 -3.95 0.47
CA ILE A 84 0.43 -3.73 -0.04
C ILE A 84 1.07 -5.06 -0.37
N ALA A 85 1.69 -5.19 -1.55
CA ALA A 85 2.46 -6.39 -1.84
C ALA A 85 3.86 -6.34 -1.19
N THR A 86 4.21 -7.39 -0.43
CA THR A 86 5.55 -7.55 0.16
C THR A 86 6.58 -7.77 -0.94
N ARG A 87 7.56 -6.87 -1.04
CA ARG A 87 8.66 -6.95 -2.00
C ARG A 87 9.98 -7.02 -1.26
N ARG A 88 10.86 -7.95 -1.68
CA ARG A 88 12.19 -8.10 -1.08
C ARG A 88 13.22 -7.26 -1.83
N ILE A 89 13.69 -6.21 -1.18
CA ILE A 89 14.79 -5.37 -1.68
C ILE A 89 16.08 -6.22 -1.69
N GLY A 90 16.80 -6.22 -2.81
CA GLY A 90 18.11 -6.85 -2.91
C GLY A 90 19.17 -5.97 -2.25
N ARG A 91 20.17 -6.59 -1.61
CA ARG A 91 21.33 -5.84 -1.09
C ARG A 91 22.06 -5.18 -2.26
N SER A 92 22.43 -3.92 -2.07
CA SER A 92 23.23 -3.18 -3.05
C SER A 92 24.51 -3.96 -3.35
N GLN A 93 24.83 -4.08 -4.63
CA GLN A 93 25.98 -4.87 -5.08
C GLN A 93 27.29 -4.23 -4.63
N LYS A 94 28.23 -5.04 -4.15
CA LYS A 94 29.61 -4.59 -3.94
C LYS A 94 30.32 -4.49 -5.29
N LYS A 95 31.19 -3.49 -5.44
CA LYS A 95 32.00 -3.28 -6.66
C LYS A 95 32.82 -4.56 -6.92
N GLY A 96 32.65 -5.19 -8.09
CA GLY A 96 33.31 -6.46 -8.46
C GLY A 96 32.43 -7.72 -8.37
N SER A 97 31.17 -7.61 -7.94
CA SER A 97 30.20 -8.71 -8.02
C SER A 97 29.81 -9.03 -9.46
N ALA A 98 29.90 -10.31 -9.87
CA ALA A 98 29.42 -10.80 -11.16
C ALA A 98 27.89 -11.02 -11.20
N VAL A 99 27.20 -10.94 -10.05
CA VAL A 99 25.77 -11.21 -9.95
C VAL A 99 24.98 -9.94 -10.27
N GLN A 100 24.33 -9.91 -11.44
CA GLN A 100 23.45 -8.81 -11.82
C GLN A 100 22.16 -8.85 -11.00
N GLN A 101 21.89 -7.78 -10.24
CA GLN A 101 20.64 -7.64 -9.49
C GLN A 101 19.46 -7.37 -10.44
N PRO A 102 18.35 -8.13 -10.35
CA PRO A 102 17.15 -7.83 -11.12
C PRO A 102 16.62 -6.42 -10.79
N ARG A 103 16.24 -5.66 -11.82
CA ARG A 103 15.71 -4.29 -11.67
C ARG A 103 14.50 -4.22 -10.73
N SER A 104 13.66 -5.25 -10.74
CA SER A 104 12.49 -5.40 -9.87
C SER A 104 12.82 -5.45 -8.37
N ARG A 105 14.08 -5.73 -8.01
CA ARG A 105 14.56 -5.79 -6.63
C ARG A 105 15.37 -4.56 -6.22
N MET A 106 15.51 -3.56 -7.07
CA MET A 106 16.20 -2.31 -6.73
C MET A 106 15.33 -1.48 -5.77
N LEU A 107 15.98 -0.73 -4.87
CA LEU A 107 15.30 0.13 -3.89
C LEU A 107 14.31 1.08 -4.56
N THR A 108 14.75 1.80 -5.59
CA THR A 108 13.91 2.77 -6.31
C THR A 108 12.71 2.13 -7.00
N ALA A 109 12.92 0.99 -7.67
CA ALA A 109 11.85 0.26 -8.33
C ALA A 109 10.82 -0.33 -7.34
N VAL A 110 11.28 -0.81 -6.18
CA VAL A 110 10.39 -1.30 -5.12
C VAL A 110 9.57 -0.16 -4.53
N HIS A 111 10.16 1.02 -4.32
CA HIS A 111 9.44 2.19 -3.79
C HIS A 111 8.36 2.67 -4.78
N GLU A 112 8.68 2.71 -6.07
CA GLU A 112 7.71 3.04 -7.11
C GLU A 112 6.57 2.02 -7.18
N ALA A 113 6.89 0.73 -7.13
CA ALA A 113 5.89 -0.32 -7.16
C ALA A 113 5.05 -0.39 -5.86
N LEU A 114 5.56 0.12 -4.74
CA LEU A 114 4.81 0.25 -3.47
C LEU A 114 3.79 1.39 -3.59
N LEU A 115 4.18 2.52 -4.20
CA LEU A 115 3.30 3.66 -4.46
C LEU A 115 2.08 3.23 -5.29
N GLU A 116 2.29 2.42 -6.32
CA GLU A 116 1.21 1.85 -7.14
C GLU A 116 0.28 0.89 -6.39
N ASP A 117 0.75 0.26 -5.31
CA ASP A 117 -0.07 -0.68 -4.54
C ASP A 117 -0.94 0.03 -3.53
N VAL A 118 -0.38 1.04 -2.85
CA VAL A 118 -1.10 1.85 -1.86
C VAL A 118 -2.33 2.49 -2.49
N VAL A 119 -2.21 2.94 -3.73
CA VAL A 119 -3.20 3.86 -4.32
C VAL A 119 -4.31 3.14 -5.08
N LEU A 120 -4.09 1.95 -5.67
CA LEU A 120 -4.94 1.28 -6.70
C LEU A 120 -5.30 2.16 -7.93
N ALA A 121 -5.68 3.41 -7.70
CA ALA A 121 -5.93 4.47 -8.64
C ALA A 121 -4.70 4.79 -9.50
N GLU A 122 -5.00 5.35 -10.67
CA GLU A 122 -3.99 5.63 -11.68
C GLU A 122 -3.25 6.92 -11.33
N ILE A 123 -1.92 6.85 -11.32
CA ILE A 123 -1.06 7.98 -11.04
C ILE A 123 -0.82 8.73 -12.35
N VAL A 124 -1.33 9.96 -12.43
CA VAL A 124 -1.20 10.83 -13.61
C VAL A 124 0.20 11.47 -13.67
N GLY A 125 0.74 11.84 -12.51
CA GLY A 125 2.02 12.54 -12.45
C GLY A 125 2.75 12.34 -11.13
N LYS A 126 4.07 12.45 -11.18
CA LYS A 126 4.95 12.40 -10.00
C LYS A 126 5.97 13.52 -10.12
N HIS A 127 5.96 14.45 -9.18
CA HIS A 127 6.90 15.57 -9.12
C HIS A 127 7.66 15.53 -7.80
N VAL A 128 8.98 15.70 -7.84
CA VAL A 128 9.78 15.82 -6.61
C VAL A 128 10.11 17.29 -6.41
N LYS A 129 9.60 17.88 -5.33
CA LYS A 129 9.95 19.23 -4.90
C LYS A 129 11.13 19.16 -3.94
N TYR A 130 12.15 19.94 -4.22
CA TYR A 130 13.29 20.17 -3.33
C TYR A 130 13.03 21.45 -2.55
N GLN A 131 13.13 21.39 -1.23
CA GLN A 131 13.08 22.59 -0.39
C GLN A 131 14.46 23.24 -0.27
N VAL A 132 14.50 24.47 0.22
CA VAL A 132 15.74 25.23 0.45
C VAL A 132 16.67 24.49 1.42
N ASP A 133 16.09 23.78 2.39
CA ASP A 133 16.82 22.98 3.38
C ASP A 133 17.37 21.65 2.81
N GLY A 134 17.15 21.37 1.52
CA GLY A 134 17.56 20.13 0.85
C GLY A 134 16.62 18.95 1.08
N SER A 135 15.57 19.12 1.90
CA SER A 135 14.52 18.12 2.08
C SER A 135 13.75 17.89 0.78
N LYS A 136 13.28 16.66 0.58
CA LYS A 136 12.59 16.23 -0.65
C LYS A 136 11.16 15.84 -0.32
N ILE A 137 10.21 16.49 -0.97
CA ILE A 137 8.79 16.13 -0.89
C ILE A 137 8.35 15.65 -2.26
N MET A 138 7.84 14.41 -2.32
CA MET A 138 7.28 13.87 -3.55
C MET A 138 5.80 14.20 -3.62
N LYS A 139 5.39 14.95 -4.64
CA LYS A 139 4.00 15.21 -4.98
C LYS A 139 3.53 14.19 -6.01
N VAL A 140 2.46 13.48 -5.69
CA VAL A 140 1.85 12.48 -6.57
C VAL A 140 0.45 12.95 -6.95
N LEU A 141 0.19 13.02 -8.24
CA LEU A 141 -1.03 13.55 -8.81
C LEU A 141 -1.93 12.41 -9.29
N PHE A 142 -3.20 12.43 -8.88
CA PHE A 142 -4.22 11.47 -9.31
C PHE A 142 -5.12 12.03 -10.41
N ASP A 143 -5.84 11.14 -11.10
CA ASP A 143 -6.88 11.56 -12.03
C ASP A 143 -8.04 12.21 -11.25
N PRO A 144 -8.45 13.45 -11.58
CA PRO A 144 -9.59 14.11 -10.93
C PRO A 144 -10.90 13.31 -11.03
N LYS A 145 -11.03 12.36 -11.95
CA LYS A 145 -12.22 11.48 -12.05
C LYS A 145 -12.36 10.56 -10.84
N GLN A 146 -11.25 10.17 -10.21
CA GLN A 146 -11.23 9.23 -9.07
C GLN A 146 -11.31 9.97 -7.72
N LYS A 147 -11.57 11.29 -7.76
CA LYS A 147 -11.54 12.15 -6.58
C LYS A 147 -12.52 11.70 -5.49
N ASN A 148 -13.76 11.39 -5.87
CA ASN A 148 -14.80 11.01 -4.91
C ASN A 148 -14.46 9.76 -4.08
N ASP A 149 -13.70 8.83 -4.67
CA ASP A 149 -13.38 7.54 -4.04
C ASP A 149 -12.09 7.57 -3.21
N THR A 150 -11.21 8.54 -3.46
CA THR A 150 -9.84 8.54 -2.88
C THR A 150 -9.55 9.75 -1.99
N GLU A 151 -10.37 10.82 -2.05
CA GLU A 151 -10.16 12.05 -1.28
C GLU A 151 -10.11 11.81 0.25
N TYR A 152 -10.95 10.93 0.78
CA TYR A 152 -10.96 10.65 2.23
C TYR A 152 -9.74 9.85 2.72
N LYS A 153 -8.93 9.27 1.82
CA LYS A 153 -7.77 8.41 2.14
C LYS A 153 -6.41 9.05 1.90
N LEU A 154 -6.36 10.28 1.38
CA LEU A 154 -5.10 10.93 0.97
C LEU A 154 -4.10 11.04 2.12
N GLU A 155 -4.59 11.44 3.30
CA GLU A 155 -3.77 11.56 4.50
C GLU A 155 -3.24 10.20 4.96
N THR A 156 -4.10 9.18 4.93
CA THR A 156 -3.76 7.79 5.25
C THR A 156 -2.68 7.25 4.32
N PHE A 157 -2.78 7.49 3.01
CA PHE A 157 -1.74 7.08 2.05
C PHE A 157 -0.39 7.74 2.35
N SER A 158 -0.37 9.03 2.67
CA SER A 158 0.85 9.75 3.03
C SER A 158 1.50 9.18 4.29
N ALA A 159 0.70 8.99 5.34
CA ALA A 159 1.16 8.45 6.62
C ALA A 159 1.75 7.03 6.47
N VAL A 160 1.06 6.16 5.73
CA VAL A 160 1.51 4.78 5.49
C VAL A 160 2.81 4.76 4.69
N TYR A 161 2.90 5.57 3.63
CA TYR A 161 4.11 5.62 2.82
C TYR A 161 5.31 6.19 3.60
N SER A 162 5.10 7.23 4.39
CA SER A 162 6.13 7.80 5.26
C SER A 162 6.57 6.80 6.32
N LYS A 163 5.64 6.07 6.96
CA LYS A 163 5.98 5.05 7.96
C LYS A 163 6.78 3.88 7.39
N LEU A 164 6.44 3.42 6.18
CA LEU A 164 7.08 2.27 5.55
C LEU A 164 8.46 2.60 4.95
N LEU A 165 8.61 3.78 4.35
CA LEU A 165 9.80 4.13 3.57
C LEU A 165 10.62 5.31 4.12
N GLY A 166 10.10 6.04 5.10
CA GLY A 166 10.74 7.24 5.66
C GLY A 166 10.85 8.39 4.66
N LYS A 167 9.93 8.46 3.68
CA LYS A 167 9.92 9.51 2.64
C LYS A 167 8.60 10.26 2.68
N ASP A 168 8.68 11.58 2.62
CA ASP A 168 7.50 12.43 2.62
C ASP A 168 6.86 12.48 1.23
N VAL A 169 5.58 12.10 1.19
CA VAL A 169 4.75 12.11 -0.01
C VAL A 169 3.49 12.89 0.26
N VAL A 170 3.12 13.75 -0.68
CA VAL A 170 1.86 14.47 -0.68
C VAL A 170 1.06 14.02 -1.89
N PHE A 171 -0.14 13.53 -1.65
CA PHE A 171 -1.08 13.13 -2.70
C PHE A 171 -2.05 14.28 -2.98
N ASP A 172 -2.26 14.59 -4.25
CA ASP A 172 -3.07 15.73 -4.67
C ASP A 172 -3.71 15.47 -6.04
N TYR A 173 -4.59 16.37 -6.47
CA TYR A 173 -5.18 16.36 -7.81
C TYR A 173 -4.61 17.50 -8.65
N PRO A 174 -4.52 17.34 -9.99
CA PRO A 174 -4.10 18.42 -10.85
C PRO A 174 -5.10 19.56 -10.75
N ILE A 175 -4.62 20.73 -10.36
CA ILE A 175 -5.39 21.98 -10.41
C ILE A 175 -5.57 22.29 -11.89
N ARG A 176 -6.80 22.19 -12.42
CA ARG A 176 -7.11 22.78 -13.73
C ARG A 176 -6.94 24.28 -13.60
N SER A 177 -5.80 24.84 -14.02
CA SER A 177 -5.75 26.25 -14.33
C SER A 177 -6.69 26.47 -15.51
N LYS A 178 -7.87 27.05 -15.27
CA LYS A 178 -8.65 27.62 -16.36
C LYS A 178 -7.76 28.71 -16.98
N ALA A 179 -7.28 28.45 -18.19
CA ALA A 179 -6.76 29.49 -19.06
C ALA A 179 -7.92 30.35 -19.55
#